data_AF-A0AAW5CJP1-F1
#
_entry.id   AF-A0AAW5CJP1-F1
#
_cell.length_a   1.000
_cell.length_b   1.000
_cell.length_c   1.000
_cell.angle_alpha   90.00
_cell.angle_beta   90.00
_cell.angle_gamma   90.00
#
_symmetry.space_group_name_H-M   'P 1'
#
loop_
_entity.id
_entity.type
_entity.pdbx_description
1 polymer ?
#
loop_
_entity_poly.entity_id
_entity_poly.type
_entity_poly.pdbx_seq_one_letter_code
_entity_poly.pdbx_strand_id
1 'polypeptide(L)'
;MSNYIEYNDKIAFHPGYYIKEIIEESGLSQKDFAKRLDTTPKNLSILVRGEQSLSIDIAMKLSRMLGTSVDYWLNLQKSYDALIAEFESSKELEQERRIFKYFQYTYFRENFGLPDLPRKTNEQIKCLREFLNVASLSVFTKQNMAVSFRSASEDMKEANTARANAMVQIAINQALKIEAPKFDKKKFEKAVDYALTLTTQHGDFYPLIRKAFEDAGVIFVILPNLPGSGINGATKKIGQNVMLMVNDRRFYSDTFWFTLFHEIGHIINGDYGITFENEHAGQEDAADKYAEDKLIPPGEYEAFVRMNEFSENAIRRFAERIDRDPGIVLGRLQNDQIVPFTNVALSKALKHKYKVITS
;
A
#
# COMPACT_ATOMS: atom_id res chain seq x y z
N MET A 1 24.24 25.78 14.11
CA MET A 1 24.23 25.46 12.67
C MET A 1 25.05 26.52 11.96
N SER A 2 25.73 26.17 10.87
CA SER A 2 26.36 27.19 10.02
C SER A 2 25.27 27.97 9.29
N ASN A 3 25.46 29.26 9.04
CA ASN A 3 24.57 30.10 8.26
C ASN A 3 24.74 29.89 6.73
N TYR A 4 25.43 28.82 6.35
CA TYR A 4 25.44 28.25 5.02
C TYR A 4 25.41 26.72 5.11
N ILE A 5 24.89 26.07 4.07
CA ILE A 5 24.82 24.59 3.96
C ILE A 5 25.45 24.18 2.64
N GLU A 6 26.31 23.17 2.67
CA GLU A 6 26.96 22.59 1.50
C GLU A 6 26.41 21.19 1.22
N TYR A 7 26.09 20.92 -0.05
CA TYR A 7 25.61 19.61 -0.51
C TYR A 7 25.89 19.44 -2.01
N ASN A 8 26.54 18.34 -2.41
CA ASN A 8 26.91 18.02 -3.80
C ASN A 8 27.51 19.21 -4.56
N ASP A 9 28.60 19.78 -4.02
CA ASP A 9 29.34 20.92 -4.59
C ASP A 9 28.54 22.22 -4.74
N LYS A 10 27.34 22.30 -4.17
CA LYS A 10 26.52 23.52 -4.08
C LYS A 10 26.52 24.04 -2.65
N ILE A 11 26.59 25.37 -2.52
CA ILE A 11 26.52 26.06 -1.23
C ILE A 11 25.29 26.97 -1.21
N ALA A 12 24.44 26.79 -0.20
CA ALA A 12 23.28 27.64 0.08
C ALA A 12 23.63 28.60 1.21
N PHE A 13 23.72 29.90 0.90
CA PHE A 13 23.97 30.96 1.89
C PHE A 13 22.66 31.53 2.42
N HIS A 14 22.43 31.41 3.73
CA HIS A 14 21.28 32.05 4.37
C HIS A 14 21.46 33.58 4.34
N PRO A 15 20.40 34.42 4.26
CA PRO A 15 20.55 35.88 4.35
C PRO A 15 21.33 36.36 5.59
N GLY A 16 21.22 35.61 6.69
CA GLY A 16 22.00 35.79 7.91
C GLY A 16 23.51 35.72 7.74
N TYR A 17 24.02 35.02 6.72
CA TYR A 17 25.42 35.02 6.33
C TYR A 17 25.88 36.41 5.89
N TYR A 18 25.19 37.02 4.93
CA TYR A 18 25.50 38.36 4.46
C TYR A 18 25.31 39.42 5.54
N ILE A 19 24.27 39.29 6.36
CA ILE A 19 24.05 40.19 7.51
C ILE A 19 25.22 40.11 8.49
N LYS A 20 25.79 38.92 8.69
CA LYS A 20 26.97 38.74 9.54
C LYS A 20 28.18 39.48 8.98
N GLU A 21 28.46 39.32 7.68
CA GLU A 21 29.55 40.02 7.00
C GLU A 21 29.38 41.53 7.12
N ILE A 22 28.19 42.06 6.90
CA ILE A 22 27.89 43.50 7.04
C ILE A 22 28.12 43.99 8.48
N ILE A 23 27.73 43.20 9.49
CA ILE A 23 27.99 43.55 10.90
C ILE A 23 29.49 43.62 11.15
N GLU A 24 30.24 42.62 10.70
CA GLU A 24 31.70 42.53 10.89
C GLU A 24 32.44 43.67 10.17
N GLU A 25 32.08 43.97 8.92
CA GLU A 25 32.65 45.07 8.13
C GLU A 25 32.32 46.46 8.70
N SER A 26 31.15 46.63 9.30
CA SER A 26 30.75 47.90 9.92
C SER A 26 31.53 48.24 11.20
N GLY A 27 32.23 47.27 11.78
CA GLY A 27 32.89 47.38 13.09
C GLY A 27 31.90 47.52 14.27
N LEU A 28 30.60 47.35 14.04
CA LEU A 28 29.58 47.44 15.09
C LEU A 28 29.43 46.12 15.83
N SER A 29 29.07 46.20 17.11
CA SER A 29 28.60 45.01 17.81
C SER A 29 27.23 44.58 17.27
N GLN A 30 26.94 43.28 17.29
CA GLN A 30 25.63 42.76 16.90
C GLN A 30 24.48 43.40 17.70
N LYS A 31 24.73 43.77 18.96
CA LYS A 31 23.76 44.49 19.81
C LYS A 31 23.47 45.88 19.28
N ASP A 32 24.49 46.60 18.83
CA ASP A 32 24.34 47.96 18.30
C ASP A 32 23.69 47.94 16.92
N PHE A 33 24.04 46.96 16.09
CA PHE A 33 23.38 46.74 14.80
C PHE A 33 21.88 46.42 14.99
N ALA A 34 21.53 45.54 15.94
CA ALA A 34 20.15 45.22 16.24
C ALA A 34 19.33 46.45 16.66
N LYS A 35 19.89 47.31 17.51
CA LYS A 35 19.25 48.57 17.91
C LYS A 35 19.01 49.49 16.71
N ARG A 36 19.99 49.65 15.83
CA ARG A 36 19.86 50.49 14.61
C ARG A 36 18.82 49.95 13.64
N LEU A 37 18.73 48.62 13.56
CA LEU A 37 17.75 47.92 12.74
C LEU A 37 16.35 47.88 13.38
N ASP A 38 16.18 48.42 14.59
CA ASP A 38 14.91 48.36 15.35
C ASP A 38 14.42 46.91 15.55
N THR A 39 15.31 46.06 16.06
CA THR A 39 15.03 44.67 16.42
C THR A 39 15.76 44.27 17.70
N THR A 40 15.40 43.13 18.29
CA THR A 40 16.09 42.65 19.49
C THR A 40 17.42 41.98 19.11
N PRO A 41 18.47 42.08 19.95
CA PRO A 41 19.72 41.34 19.73
C PRO A 41 19.50 39.83 19.59
N LYS A 42 18.54 39.28 20.34
CA LYS A 42 18.15 37.86 20.25
C LYS A 42 17.61 37.52 18.85
N ASN A 43 16.69 38.34 18.33
CA ASN A 43 16.11 38.13 17.00
C ASN A 43 17.19 38.22 15.90
N LEU A 44 18.03 39.25 15.93
CA LEU A 44 19.15 39.38 14.98
C LEU A 44 20.12 38.20 15.09
N SER A 45 20.36 37.70 16.30
CA SER A 45 21.27 36.58 16.55
C SER A 45 20.78 35.26 15.94
N ILE A 46 19.48 34.94 16.09
CA ILE A 46 18.87 33.75 15.46
C ILE A 46 18.92 33.86 13.94
N LEU A 47 18.65 35.06 13.39
CA LEU A 47 18.70 35.31 11.95
C LEU A 47 20.11 35.13 11.38
N VAL A 48 21.12 35.72 12.03
CA VAL A 48 22.54 35.63 11.64
C VAL A 48 23.06 34.19 11.69
N ARG A 49 22.57 33.37 12.63
CA ARG A 49 22.89 31.94 12.71
C ARG A 49 22.17 31.08 11.68
N GLY A 50 21.23 31.64 10.91
CA GLY A 50 20.42 30.89 9.93
C GLY A 50 19.36 29.99 10.56
N GLU A 51 18.97 30.27 11.80
CA GLU A 51 17.98 29.47 12.55
C GLU A 51 16.53 29.94 12.31
N GLN A 52 16.34 31.05 11.60
CA GLN A 52 15.04 31.54 11.17
C GLN A 52 15.13 32.22 9.82
N SER A 53 14.07 32.14 9.03
CA SER A 53 13.95 32.87 7.77
C SER A 53 13.92 34.38 7.99
N LEU A 54 14.41 35.12 6.99
CA LEU A 54 14.29 36.57 6.92
C LEU A 54 12.81 36.97 6.70
N SER A 55 12.24 37.71 7.65
CA SER A 55 10.88 38.24 7.49
C SER A 55 10.85 39.49 6.61
N ILE A 56 9.68 39.79 6.05
CA ILE A 56 9.45 41.01 5.24
C ILE A 56 9.73 42.28 6.08
N ASP A 57 9.38 42.30 7.37
CA ASP A 57 9.68 43.42 8.28
C ASP A 57 11.19 43.69 8.37
N ILE A 58 11.99 42.65 8.61
CA ILE A 58 13.44 42.79 8.70
C ILE A 58 14.04 43.16 7.33
N ALA A 59 13.52 42.61 6.23
CA ALA A 59 13.93 43.00 4.88
C ALA A 59 13.68 44.50 4.61
N MET A 60 12.51 45.05 5.00
CA MET A 60 12.22 46.48 4.90
C MET A 60 13.13 47.34 5.78
N LYS A 61 13.44 46.88 7.00
CA LYS A 61 14.34 47.59 7.91
C LYS A 61 15.77 47.60 7.36
N LEU A 62 16.26 46.47 6.86
CA LEU A 62 17.59 46.36 6.23
C LEU A 62 17.67 47.21 4.96
N SER A 63 16.63 47.21 4.13
CA SER A 63 16.60 47.99 2.90
C SER A 63 16.72 49.49 3.17
N ARG A 64 15.94 50.00 4.15
CA ARG A 64 16.00 51.40 4.59
C ARG A 64 17.33 51.76 5.23
N MET A 65 17.87 50.87 6.07
CA MET A 65 19.10 51.14 6.81
C MET A 65 20.36 51.12 5.92
N LEU A 66 20.39 50.24 4.92
CA LEU A 66 21.57 50.00 4.07
C LEU A 66 21.46 50.60 2.67
N GLY A 67 20.34 51.27 2.34
CA GLY A 67 20.11 51.84 1.01
C GLY A 67 19.96 50.79 -0.10
N THR A 68 19.51 49.58 0.25
CA THR A 68 19.24 48.48 -0.69
C THR A 68 17.74 48.35 -0.97
N SER A 69 17.33 47.44 -1.86
CA SER A 69 15.90 47.16 -2.08
C SER A 69 15.38 46.06 -1.14
N VAL A 70 14.08 46.07 -0.87
CA VAL A 70 13.42 44.97 -0.14
C VAL A 70 13.55 43.66 -0.92
N ASP A 71 13.38 43.74 -2.24
CA ASP A 71 13.49 42.57 -3.14
C ASP A 71 14.87 41.93 -3.10
N TYR A 72 15.94 42.70 -2.92
CA TYR A 72 17.29 42.13 -2.77
C TYR A 72 17.32 41.11 -1.62
N TRP A 73 16.85 41.53 -0.45
CA TRP A 73 16.80 40.71 0.76
C TRP A 73 15.86 39.51 0.64
N LEU A 74 14.67 39.71 0.07
CA LEU A 74 13.72 38.63 -0.15
C LEU A 74 14.22 37.63 -1.20
N ASN A 75 14.94 38.08 -2.22
CA ASN A 75 15.55 37.21 -3.22
C ASN A 75 16.68 36.37 -2.62
N LEU A 76 17.47 36.90 -1.68
CA LEU A 76 18.44 36.09 -0.94
C LEU A 76 17.77 34.95 -0.17
N GLN A 77 16.67 35.24 0.55
CA GLN A 77 15.90 34.22 1.27
C GLN A 77 15.33 33.18 0.31
N LYS A 78 14.69 33.64 -0.77
CA LYS A 78 14.11 32.76 -1.79
C LYS A 78 15.16 31.85 -2.44
N SER A 79 16.35 32.37 -2.72
CA SER A 79 17.44 31.61 -3.33
C SER A 79 17.98 30.55 -2.38
N TYR A 80 18.12 30.90 -1.09
CA TYR A 80 18.46 29.95 -0.04
C TYR A 80 17.41 28.84 0.07
N ASP A 81 16.13 29.19 0.24
CA ASP A 81 15.05 28.22 0.41
C ASP A 81 14.94 27.26 -0.79
N ALA A 82 15.11 27.77 -2.01
CA ALA A 82 15.11 26.95 -3.22
C ALA A 82 16.24 25.91 -3.24
N LEU A 83 17.46 26.31 -2.83
CA LEU A 83 18.58 25.38 -2.73
C LEU A 83 18.39 24.34 -1.62
N ILE A 84 17.86 24.75 -0.46
CA ILE A 84 17.54 23.81 0.63
C ILE A 84 16.50 22.78 0.16
N ALA A 85 15.44 23.22 -0.51
CA ALA A 85 14.44 22.32 -1.08
C ALA A 85 15.04 21.37 -2.13
N GLU A 86 15.98 21.84 -2.96
CA GLU A 86 16.71 20.99 -3.91
C GLU A 86 17.56 19.93 -3.19
N PHE A 87 18.24 20.30 -2.11
CA PHE A 87 19.07 19.40 -1.32
C PHE A 87 18.23 18.33 -0.61
N GLU A 88 17.11 18.72 -0.02
CA GLU A 88 16.15 17.80 0.61
C GLU A 88 15.55 16.84 -0.41
N SER A 89 15.11 17.35 -1.57
CA SER A 89 14.58 16.52 -2.66
C SER A 89 15.62 15.53 -3.18
N SER A 90 16.89 15.93 -3.28
CA SER A 90 17.99 15.05 -3.70
C SER A 90 18.25 13.93 -2.69
N LYS A 91 18.24 14.26 -1.39
CA LYS A 91 18.38 13.26 -0.31
C LYS A 91 17.21 12.28 -0.30
N GLU A 92 15.99 12.79 -0.47
CA GLU A 92 14.80 11.96 -0.55
C GLU A 92 14.87 11.03 -1.76
N LEU A 93 15.25 11.52 -2.93
CA LEU A 93 15.38 10.71 -4.13
C LEU A 93 16.41 9.58 -3.95
N GLU A 94 17.50 9.81 -3.24
CA GLU A 94 18.48 8.76 -2.92
C GLU A 94 17.88 7.67 -2.02
N GLN A 95 17.07 8.06 -1.04
CA GLN A 95 16.30 7.10 -0.23
C GLN A 95 15.29 6.32 -1.09
N GLU A 96 14.57 7.01 -1.98
CA GLU A 96 13.62 6.38 -2.90
C GLU A 96 14.32 5.38 -3.83
N ARG A 97 15.54 5.66 -4.31
CA ARG A 97 16.33 4.71 -5.10
C ARG A 97 16.61 3.41 -4.36
N ARG A 98 16.87 3.46 -3.05
CA ARG A 98 17.05 2.25 -2.23
C ARG A 98 15.76 1.45 -2.18
N ILE A 99 14.64 2.10 -1.89
CA ILE A 99 13.33 1.45 -1.74
C ILE A 99 12.82 0.93 -3.09
N PHE A 100 13.09 1.64 -4.17
CA PHE A 100 12.73 1.26 -5.52
C PHE A 100 13.28 -0.11 -5.91
N LYS A 101 14.42 -0.54 -5.34
CA LYS A 101 14.98 -1.90 -5.53
C LYS A 101 14.06 -3.00 -5.00
N TYR A 102 13.12 -2.69 -4.10
CA TYR A 102 12.13 -3.65 -3.63
C TYR A 102 11.05 -3.89 -4.69
N PHE A 103 10.80 -2.93 -5.57
CA PHE A 103 9.79 -2.99 -6.61
C PHE A 103 10.39 -3.51 -7.93
N GLN A 104 9.67 -4.40 -8.60
CA GLN A 104 10.04 -4.84 -9.94
C GLN A 104 9.29 -3.95 -10.94
N TYR A 105 9.93 -2.93 -11.51
CA TYR A 105 9.24 -2.00 -12.42
C TYR A 105 8.57 -2.71 -13.62
N THR A 106 9.16 -3.82 -14.08
CA THR A 106 8.60 -4.69 -15.12
C THR A 106 7.22 -5.23 -14.76
N TYR A 107 6.99 -5.58 -13.49
CA TYR A 107 5.67 -5.99 -13.01
C TYR A 107 4.63 -4.89 -13.24
N PHE A 108 4.97 -3.63 -12.97
CA PHE A 108 4.03 -2.52 -13.17
C PHE A 108 3.78 -2.23 -14.64
N ARG A 109 4.83 -2.29 -15.47
CA ARG A 109 4.72 -2.18 -16.92
C ARG A 109 3.79 -3.25 -17.51
N GLU A 110 4.03 -4.51 -17.16
CA GLU A 110 3.34 -5.66 -17.78
C GLU A 110 1.89 -5.81 -17.31
N ASN A 111 1.59 -5.44 -16.07
CA ASN A 111 0.26 -5.63 -15.47
C ASN A 111 -0.59 -4.35 -15.42
N PHE A 112 0.02 -3.16 -15.53
CA PHE A 112 -0.71 -1.89 -15.40
C PHE A 112 -0.33 -0.85 -16.47
N GLY A 113 0.43 -1.24 -17.50
CA GLY A 113 0.69 -0.40 -18.67
C GLY A 113 1.61 0.80 -18.41
N LEU A 114 2.45 0.76 -17.37
CA LEU A 114 3.45 1.81 -17.14
C LEU A 114 4.44 1.89 -18.32
N PRO A 115 5.00 3.10 -18.63
CA PRO A 115 5.87 3.29 -19.79
C PRO A 115 7.18 2.50 -19.67
N ASP A 116 7.70 2.04 -20.80
CA ASP A 116 9.00 1.37 -20.86
C ASP A 116 10.14 2.40 -20.76
N LEU A 117 10.91 2.32 -19.67
CA LEU A 117 11.92 3.31 -19.29
C LEU A 117 13.25 2.62 -18.93
N PRO A 118 13.92 1.95 -19.88
CA PRO A 118 15.10 1.16 -19.57
C PRO A 118 16.23 2.02 -19.02
N ARG A 119 16.81 1.59 -17.88
CA ARG A 119 17.94 2.25 -17.18
C ARG A 119 17.67 3.70 -16.73
N LYS A 120 16.40 4.14 -16.73
CA LYS A 120 15.96 5.48 -16.33
C LYS A 120 15.30 5.45 -14.94
N THR A 121 16.07 5.13 -13.91
CA THR A 121 15.56 4.87 -12.55
C THR A 121 14.77 6.04 -11.97
N ASN A 122 15.17 7.28 -12.22
CA ASN A 122 14.47 8.45 -11.67
C ASN A 122 13.09 8.65 -12.29
N GLU A 123 13.02 8.47 -13.60
CA GLU A 123 11.78 8.55 -14.36
C GLU A 123 10.86 7.39 -13.99
N GLN A 124 11.41 6.19 -13.77
CA GLN A 124 10.64 5.05 -13.27
C GLN A 124 10.08 5.31 -11.86
N ILE A 125 10.86 5.88 -10.94
CA ILE A 125 10.40 6.28 -9.60
C ILE A 125 9.27 7.30 -9.71
N LYS A 126 9.43 8.31 -10.58
CA LYS A 126 8.38 9.30 -10.84
C LYS A 126 7.08 8.65 -11.34
N CYS A 127 7.15 7.80 -12.37
CA CYS A 127 5.99 7.09 -12.89
C CYS A 127 5.33 6.20 -11.83
N LEU A 128 6.13 5.54 -10.99
CA LEU A 128 5.60 4.68 -9.93
C LEU A 128 4.89 5.50 -8.84
N ARG A 129 5.42 6.67 -8.44
CA ARG A 129 4.76 7.59 -7.51
C ARG A 129 3.42 8.09 -8.04
N GLU A 130 3.39 8.52 -9.30
CA GLU A 130 2.17 8.99 -9.96
C GLU A 130 1.11 7.88 -10.05
N PHE A 131 1.52 6.68 -10.45
CA PHE A 131 0.64 5.51 -10.53
C PHE A 131 0.09 5.09 -9.16
N LEU A 132 0.95 5.03 -8.14
CA LEU A 132 0.55 4.68 -6.77
C LEU A 132 -0.12 5.85 -6.02
N ASN A 133 -0.11 7.05 -6.60
CA ASN A 133 -0.66 8.27 -6.02
C ASN A 133 -0.05 8.60 -4.64
N VAL A 134 1.28 8.60 -4.55
CA VAL A 134 2.04 8.92 -3.33
C VAL A 134 3.13 9.95 -3.60
N ALA A 135 3.43 10.79 -2.61
CA ALA A 135 4.49 11.79 -2.72
C ALA A 135 5.90 11.17 -2.74
N SER A 136 6.08 10.03 -2.06
CA SER A 136 7.39 9.39 -1.83
C SER A 136 7.21 7.88 -1.66
N LEU A 137 8.07 7.07 -2.28
CA LEU A 137 8.06 5.61 -2.10
C LEU A 137 8.41 5.20 -0.66
N SER A 138 9.04 6.09 0.12
CA SER A 138 9.38 5.91 1.54
C SER A 138 8.17 5.66 2.43
N VAL A 139 6.96 6.02 2.00
CA VAL A 139 5.75 5.72 2.77
C VAL A 139 5.48 4.21 2.85
N PHE A 140 5.91 3.42 1.87
CA PHE A 140 5.63 2.00 1.81
C PHE A 140 6.45 1.16 2.79
N THR A 141 7.57 1.66 3.29
CA THR A 141 8.39 0.94 4.29
C THR A 141 7.81 1.03 5.69
N LYS A 142 6.87 1.95 5.93
CA LYS A 142 6.20 2.12 7.21
C LYS A 142 5.16 1.02 7.39
N GLN A 143 5.14 0.42 8.58
CA GLN A 143 4.05 -0.48 8.94
C GLN A 143 2.72 0.28 9.03
N ASN A 144 1.62 -0.38 8.66
CA ASN A 144 0.26 0.15 8.74
C ASN A 144 -0.02 1.42 7.91
N MET A 145 0.74 1.68 6.84
CA MET A 145 0.54 2.89 6.01
C MET A 145 -0.84 2.92 5.36
N ALA A 146 -1.27 1.81 4.76
CA ALA A 146 -2.55 1.72 4.06
C ALA A 146 -3.63 1.06 4.93
N VAL A 147 -3.29 -0.02 5.64
CA VAL A 147 -4.22 -0.83 6.44
C VAL A 147 -3.42 -1.47 7.58
N SER A 148 -4.04 -1.70 8.74
CA SER A 148 -3.41 -2.43 9.83
C SER A 148 -2.95 -3.83 9.36
N PHE A 149 -1.68 -4.16 9.58
CA PHE A 149 -1.23 -5.55 9.50
C PHE A 149 -1.87 -6.32 10.65
N ARG A 150 -2.62 -7.39 10.34
CA ARG A 150 -3.32 -8.19 11.35
C ARG A 150 -2.33 -8.91 12.26
N SER A 151 -1.23 -9.38 11.70
CA SER A 151 -0.09 -9.88 12.46
C SER A 151 1.18 -9.88 11.61
N ALA A 152 1.83 -8.73 11.48
CA ALA A 152 3.22 -8.76 11.02
C ALA A 152 4.04 -9.51 12.09
N SER A 153 4.71 -10.60 11.73
CA SER A 153 5.80 -11.08 12.56
C SER A 153 6.82 -9.94 12.70
N GLU A 154 7.41 -9.78 13.87
CA GLU A 154 8.49 -8.80 14.12
C GLU A 154 9.66 -8.94 13.10
N ASP A 155 9.70 -10.07 12.38
CA ASP A 155 10.71 -10.45 11.38
C ASP A 155 10.38 -10.09 9.91
N MET A 156 9.27 -9.41 9.61
CA MET A 156 8.98 -9.02 8.22
C MET A 156 10.05 -8.05 7.67
N LYS A 157 10.78 -8.52 6.65
CA LYS A 157 11.76 -7.68 5.93
C LYS A 157 11.09 -6.45 5.34
N GLU A 158 11.74 -5.29 5.47
CA GLU A 158 11.32 -3.99 4.91
C GLU A 158 10.82 -4.08 3.46
N ALA A 159 11.50 -4.90 2.64
CA ALA A 159 11.13 -5.13 1.24
C ALA A 159 9.76 -5.81 1.06
N ASN A 160 9.39 -6.76 1.94
CA ASN A 160 8.11 -7.44 1.88
C ASN A 160 6.99 -6.48 2.29
N THR A 161 7.20 -5.72 3.36
CA THR A 161 6.29 -4.66 3.83
C THR A 161 6.02 -3.64 2.72
N ALA A 162 7.07 -3.17 2.03
CA ALA A 162 6.93 -2.22 0.93
C ALA A 162 6.08 -2.78 -0.23
N ARG A 163 6.32 -4.04 -0.61
CA ARG A 163 5.54 -4.70 -1.68
C ARG A 163 4.09 -4.94 -1.30
N ALA A 164 3.83 -5.39 -0.07
CA ALA A 164 2.47 -5.60 0.43
C ALA A 164 1.68 -4.28 0.46
N ASN A 165 2.27 -3.22 1.03
CA ASN A 165 1.65 -1.89 1.04
C ASN A 165 1.41 -1.36 -0.37
N ALA A 166 2.33 -1.57 -1.32
CA ALA A 166 2.13 -1.15 -2.70
C ALA A 166 0.96 -1.90 -3.37
N MET A 167 0.80 -3.21 -3.14
CA MET A 167 -0.35 -3.97 -3.65
C MET A 167 -1.68 -3.44 -3.11
N VAL A 168 -1.75 -3.18 -1.81
CA VAL A 168 -2.95 -2.60 -1.18
C VAL A 168 -3.22 -1.20 -1.73
N GLN A 169 -2.18 -0.39 -1.96
CA GLN A 169 -2.34 0.94 -2.55
C GLN A 169 -2.88 0.89 -3.97
N ILE A 170 -2.47 -0.10 -4.79
CA ILE A 170 -3.06 -0.32 -6.12
C ILE A 170 -4.57 -0.60 -5.98
N ALA A 171 -4.95 -1.49 -5.05
CA ALA A 171 -6.34 -1.82 -4.82
C ALA A 171 -7.16 -0.60 -4.35
N ILE A 172 -6.60 0.22 -3.46
CA ILE A 172 -7.21 1.48 -3.00
C ILE A 172 -7.43 2.43 -4.19
N ASN A 173 -6.41 2.63 -5.03
CA ASN A 173 -6.51 3.51 -6.19
C ASN A 173 -7.56 3.04 -7.21
N GLN A 174 -7.76 1.74 -7.36
CA GLN A 174 -8.84 1.19 -8.19
C GLN A 174 -10.20 1.36 -7.52
N ALA A 175 -10.31 1.08 -6.22
CA ALA A 175 -11.56 1.17 -5.49
C ALA A 175 -12.08 2.62 -5.40
N LEU A 176 -11.20 3.61 -5.24
CA LEU A 176 -11.57 5.03 -5.21
C LEU A 176 -12.19 5.55 -6.53
N LYS A 177 -12.05 4.82 -7.64
CA LYS A 177 -12.64 5.18 -8.94
C LYS A 177 -14.04 4.58 -9.15
N ILE A 178 -14.49 3.71 -8.24
CA ILE A 178 -15.75 2.98 -8.36
C ILE A 178 -16.78 3.65 -7.45
N GLU A 179 -17.89 4.08 -8.04
CA GLU A 179 -19.05 4.53 -7.29
C GLU A 179 -19.89 3.33 -6.88
N ALA A 180 -20.03 3.10 -5.58
CA ALA A 180 -20.82 2.02 -5.02
C ALA A 180 -21.71 2.53 -3.86
N PRO A 181 -22.88 1.91 -3.62
CA PRO A 181 -23.72 2.25 -2.48
C PRO A 181 -23.02 2.00 -1.14
N LYS A 182 -23.51 2.64 -0.08
CA LYS A 182 -23.05 2.38 1.29
C LYS A 182 -23.12 0.89 1.61
N PHE A 183 -22.06 0.38 2.26
CA PHE A 183 -21.97 -1.01 2.70
C PHE A 183 -23.20 -1.45 3.50
N ASP A 184 -23.83 -2.53 3.04
CA ASP A 184 -24.97 -3.18 3.66
C ASP A 184 -24.63 -4.64 3.92
N LYS A 185 -24.42 -4.97 5.20
CA LYS A 185 -24.04 -6.32 5.64
C LYS A 185 -25.04 -7.39 5.20
N LYS A 186 -26.35 -7.11 5.24
CA LYS A 186 -27.38 -8.11 4.89
C LYS A 186 -27.42 -8.36 3.39
N LYS A 187 -27.24 -7.31 2.58
CA LYS A 187 -27.08 -7.50 1.12
C LYS A 187 -25.81 -8.26 0.80
N PHE A 188 -24.73 -7.96 1.52
CA PHE A 188 -23.45 -8.64 1.33
C PHE A 188 -23.55 -10.13 1.67
N GLU A 189 -24.18 -10.51 2.79
CA GLU A 189 -24.43 -11.92 3.13
C GLU A 189 -25.17 -12.67 2.02
N LYS A 190 -26.20 -12.05 1.40
CA LYS A 190 -26.90 -12.63 0.24
C LYS A 190 -26.00 -12.74 -1.00
N ALA A 191 -25.15 -11.74 -1.23
CA ALA A 191 -24.22 -11.77 -2.35
C ALA A 191 -23.14 -12.84 -2.16
N VAL A 192 -22.74 -13.11 -0.93
CA VAL A 192 -21.84 -14.22 -0.56
C VAL A 192 -22.52 -15.56 -0.81
N ASP A 193 -23.79 -15.72 -0.43
CA ASP A 193 -24.54 -16.95 -0.73
C ASP A 193 -24.70 -17.16 -2.25
N TYR A 194 -24.86 -16.10 -3.03
CA TYR A 194 -24.83 -16.17 -4.49
C TYR A 194 -23.45 -16.54 -5.04
N ALA A 195 -22.37 -16.00 -4.48
CA ALA A 195 -21.00 -16.35 -4.89
C ALA A 195 -20.71 -17.86 -4.75
N LEU A 196 -21.28 -18.52 -3.73
CA LEU A 196 -21.15 -19.96 -3.52
C LEU A 196 -21.67 -20.81 -4.70
N THR A 197 -22.74 -20.36 -5.36
CA THR A 197 -23.33 -21.06 -6.52
C THR A 197 -22.53 -20.86 -7.81
N LEU A 198 -21.50 -20.01 -7.79
CA LEU A 198 -20.66 -19.69 -8.95
C LEU A 198 -19.32 -20.45 -8.92
N THR A 199 -19.08 -21.29 -7.92
CA THR A 199 -17.78 -21.96 -7.71
C THR A 199 -17.32 -22.82 -8.88
N THR A 200 -18.27 -23.37 -9.65
CA THR A 200 -18.06 -24.19 -10.85
C THR A 200 -18.02 -23.39 -12.16
N GLN A 201 -18.34 -22.09 -12.13
CA GLN A 201 -18.42 -21.22 -13.32
C GLN A 201 -17.08 -20.54 -13.64
N HIS A 202 -16.04 -21.33 -13.88
CA HIS A 202 -14.64 -20.87 -13.96
C HIS A 202 -14.35 -19.72 -14.94
N GLY A 203 -15.16 -19.53 -15.99
CA GLY A 203 -14.96 -18.48 -17.00
C GLY A 203 -15.64 -17.15 -16.68
N ASP A 204 -16.76 -17.18 -15.95
CA ASP A 204 -17.71 -16.06 -15.90
C ASP A 204 -18.05 -15.58 -14.48
N PHE A 205 -17.54 -16.27 -13.44
CA PHE A 205 -17.90 -15.95 -12.06
C PHE A 205 -17.50 -14.53 -11.64
N TYR A 206 -16.36 -14.00 -12.14
CA TYR A 206 -15.79 -12.77 -11.60
C TYR A 206 -16.66 -11.54 -11.86
N PRO A 207 -17.11 -11.24 -13.10
CA PRO A 207 -18.05 -10.14 -13.35
C PRO A 207 -19.34 -10.24 -12.51
N LEU A 208 -19.85 -11.46 -12.32
CA LEU A 208 -21.09 -11.71 -11.56
C LEU A 208 -20.90 -11.42 -10.07
N ILE A 209 -19.85 -11.96 -9.45
CA ILE A 209 -19.53 -11.71 -8.04
C ILE A 209 -19.20 -10.25 -7.82
N ARG A 210 -18.38 -9.66 -8.68
CA ARG A 210 -18.02 -8.24 -8.59
C ARG A 210 -19.26 -7.37 -8.56
N LYS A 211 -20.24 -7.62 -9.46
CA LYS A 211 -21.47 -6.84 -9.49
C LYS A 211 -22.32 -7.04 -8.23
N ALA A 212 -22.51 -8.28 -7.80
CA ALA A 212 -23.27 -8.58 -6.60
C ALA A 212 -22.65 -7.96 -5.33
N PHE A 213 -21.32 -7.95 -5.22
CA PHE A 213 -20.60 -7.34 -4.11
C PHE A 213 -20.69 -5.81 -4.17
N GLU A 214 -20.54 -5.22 -5.35
CA GLU A 214 -20.68 -3.77 -5.57
C GLU A 214 -22.06 -3.27 -5.15
N ASP A 215 -23.13 -3.98 -5.51
CA ASP A 215 -24.52 -3.64 -5.14
C ASP A 215 -24.77 -3.72 -3.61
N ALA A 216 -23.92 -4.45 -2.88
CA ALA A 216 -23.88 -4.50 -1.42
C ALA A 216 -22.91 -3.48 -0.78
N GLY A 217 -22.21 -2.68 -1.60
CA GLY A 217 -21.22 -1.69 -1.16
C GLY A 217 -19.83 -2.27 -0.88
N VAL A 218 -19.51 -3.43 -1.44
CA VAL A 218 -18.18 -4.07 -1.38
C VAL A 218 -17.51 -4.03 -2.75
N ILE A 219 -16.38 -3.35 -2.84
CA ILE A 219 -15.59 -3.21 -4.06
C ILE A 219 -14.58 -4.35 -4.11
N PHE A 220 -14.85 -5.35 -4.95
CA PHE A 220 -13.99 -6.50 -5.13
C PHE A 220 -12.91 -6.25 -6.19
N VAL A 221 -11.64 -6.34 -5.78
CA VAL A 221 -10.46 -6.14 -6.62
C VAL A 221 -9.61 -7.39 -6.62
N ILE A 222 -9.30 -7.90 -7.81
CA ILE A 222 -8.31 -8.98 -7.98
C ILE A 222 -7.08 -8.40 -8.66
N LEU A 223 -5.92 -8.56 -8.03
CA LEU A 223 -4.64 -8.07 -8.57
C LEU A 223 -3.73 -9.24 -8.98
N PRO A 224 -2.86 -9.04 -9.99
CA PRO A 224 -1.72 -9.91 -10.15
C PRO A 224 -0.83 -9.84 -8.90
N ASN A 225 -0.17 -10.93 -8.56
CA ASN A 225 0.68 -11.02 -7.39
C ASN A 225 2.02 -10.34 -7.66
N LEU A 226 2.38 -9.37 -6.81
CA LEU A 226 3.72 -8.80 -6.79
C LEU A 226 4.67 -9.78 -6.05
N PRO A 227 5.65 -10.40 -6.73
CA PRO A 227 6.47 -11.43 -6.11
C PRO A 227 7.22 -10.93 -4.87
N GLY A 228 7.17 -11.70 -3.79
CA GLY A 228 7.80 -11.35 -2.51
C GLY A 228 7.00 -10.38 -1.63
N SER A 229 5.74 -10.07 -1.96
CA SER A 229 4.81 -9.36 -1.07
C SER A 229 4.39 -10.21 0.14
N GLY A 230 4.07 -11.49 -0.09
CA GLY A 230 3.58 -12.42 0.94
C GLY A 230 2.12 -12.19 1.36
N ILE A 231 1.43 -11.24 0.72
CA ILE A 231 0.01 -10.96 0.93
C ILE A 231 -0.84 -11.99 0.17
N ASN A 232 -1.96 -12.41 0.74
CA ASN A 232 -2.98 -13.21 0.05
C ASN A 232 -4.22 -12.36 -0.28
N GLY A 233 -4.60 -11.49 0.66
CA GLY A 233 -5.67 -10.53 0.48
C GLY A 233 -5.58 -9.37 1.47
N ALA A 234 -6.51 -8.44 1.33
CA ALA A 234 -6.67 -7.32 2.24
C ALA A 234 -8.09 -6.79 2.19
N THR A 235 -8.57 -6.28 3.32
CA THR A 235 -9.85 -5.57 3.41
C THR A 235 -9.67 -4.21 4.05
N LYS A 236 -10.41 -3.21 3.55
CA LYS A 236 -10.32 -1.83 4.06
C LYS A 236 -11.66 -1.11 3.92
N LYS A 237 -12.06 -0.35 4.94
CA LYS A 237 -13.14 0.65 4.76
C LYS A 237 -12.63 1.84 3.94
N ILE A 238 -13.35 2.17 2.88
CA ILE A 238 -13.07 3.33 2.03
C ILE A 238 -14.35 4.17 1.96
N GLY A 239 -14.35 5.31 2.67
CA GLY A 239 -15.56 6.13 2.79
C GLY A 239 -16.72 5.35 3.40
N GLN A 240 -17.79 5.15 2.62
CA GLN A 240 -18.97 4.38 3.00
C GLN A 240 -18.96 2.93 2.49
N ASN A 241 -17.91 2.53 1.77
CA ASN A 241 -17.77 1.23 1.12
C ASN A 241 -16.71 0.38 1.84
N VAL A 242 -16.63 -0.89 1.45
CA VAL A 242 -15.56 -1.81 1.85
C VAL A 242 -14.81 -2.26 0.61
N MET A 243 -13.49 -2.16 0.59
CA MET A 243 -12.63 -2.81 -0.39
C MET A 243 -12.32 -4.23 0.06
N LEU A 244 -12.47 -5.19 -0.84
CA LEU A 244 -11.99 -6.57 -0.70
C LEU A 244 -10.97 -6.80 -1.80
N MET A 245 -9.75 -7.10 -1.44
CA MET A 245 -8.67 -7.40 -2.37
C MET A 245 -8.20 -8.85 -2.18
N VAL A 246 -8.02 -9.58 -3.30
CA VAL A 246 -7.26 -10.84 -3.35
C VAL A 246 -6.26 -10.79 -4.51
N ASN A 247 -5.31 -11.72 -4.56
CA ASN A 247 -4.33 -11.78 -5.66
C ASN A 247 -4.10 -13.16 -6.26
N ASP A 248 -3.39 -13.19 -7.40
CA ASP A 248 -3.16 -14.39 -8.23
C ASP A 248 -2.07 -15.37 -7.82
N ARG A 249 -1.49 -15.19 -6.63
CA ARG A 249 -0.38 -16.01 -6.16
C ARG A 249 -0.70 -17.50 -6.09
N ARG A 250 -1.88 -17.85 -5.55
CA ARG A 250 -2.33 -19.24 -5.36
C ARG A 250 -3.73 -19.40 -5.96
N PHE A 251 -3.77 -19.64 -7.26
CA PHE A 251 -5.00 -19.65 -8.05
C PHE A 251 -5.40 -21.04 -8.54
N TYR A 252 -5.32 -22.04 -7.67
CA TYR A 252 -6.17 -23.19 -7.86
C TYR A 252 -7.56 -22.89 -7.28
N SER A 253 -8.60 -23.57 -7.78
CA SER A 253 -9.98 -23.30 -7.38
C SER A 253 -10.16 -23.35 -5.87
N ASP A 254 -9.56 -24.33 -5.20
CA ASP A 254 -9.55 -24.43 -3.74
C ASP A 254 -8.92 -23.22 -3.06
N THR A 255 -7.69 -22.87 -3.43
CA THR A 255 -6.95 -21.81 -2.75
C THR A 255 -7.55 -20.43 -3.00
N PHE A 256 -8.04 -20.18 -4.22
CA PHE A 256 -8.74 -18.94 -4.56
C PHE A 256 -10.02 -18.77 -3.74
N TRP A 257 -10.92 -19.76 -3.78
CA TRP A 257 -12.20 -19.67 -3.10
C TRP A 257 -12.02 -19.62 -1.58
N PHE A 258 -11.06 -20.37 -1.03
CA PHE A 258 -10.70 -20.26 0.38
C PHE A 258 -10.25 -18.85 0.74
N THR A 259 -9.31 -18.27 0.00
CA THR A 259 -8.80 -16.91 0.26
C THR A 259 -9.92 -15.87 0.16
N LEU A 260 -10.77 -15.97 -0.85
CA LEU A 260 -11.92 -15.07 -1.01
C LEU A 260 -12.87 -15.16 0.19
N PHE A 261 -13.24 -16.37 0.61
CA PHE A 261 -14.16 -16.56 1.74
C PHE A 261 -13.54 -16.23 3.10
N HIS A 262 -12.23 -16.36 3.23
CA HIS A 262 -11.47 -15.88 4.38
C HIS A 262 -11.57 -14.35 4.50
N GLU A 263 -11.31 -13.60 3.41
CA GLU A 263 -11.47 -12.13 3.42
C GLU A 263 -12.93 -11.69 3.63
N ILE A 264 -13.90 -12.45 3.10
CA ILE A 264 -15.32 -12.24 3.41
C ILE A 264 -15.57 -12.42 4.91
N GLY A 265 -14.99 -13.44 5.53
CA GLY A 265 -15.07 -13.70 6.98
C GLY A 265 -14.63 -12.49 7.80
N HIS A 266 -13.51 -11.86 7.44
CA HIS A 266 -13.06 -10.61 8.06
C HIS A 266 -14.10 -9.49 7.94
N ILE A 267 -14.64 -9.25 6.73
CA ILE A 267 -15.67 -8.21 6.51
C ILE A 267 -16.92 -8.48 7.36
N ILE A 268 -17.37 -9.74 7.43
CA ILE A 268 -18.53 -10.14 8.23
C ILE A 268 -18.29 -9.93 9.72
N ASN A 269 -17.08 -10.18 10.19
CA ASN A 269 -16.66 -9.95 11.58
C ASN A 269 -16.34 -8.47 11.88
N GLY A 270 -16.37 -7.60 10.86
CA GLY A 270 -16.05 -6.18 11.01
C GLY A 270 -14.56 -5.91 11.25
N ASP A 271 -13.71 -6.85 10.87
CA ASP A 271 -12.27 -6.79 10.96
C ASP A 271 -11.66 -6.39 9.59
N TYR A 272 -10.76 -5.41 9.59
CA TYR A 272 -10.20 -4.82 8.37
C TYR A 272 -8.69 -4.71 8.51
N GLY A 273 -7.98 -5.26 7.53
CA GLY A 273 -6.59 -5.64 7.71
C GLY A 273 -5.96 -6.14 6.41
N ILE A 274 -4.65 -6.41 6.47
CA ILE A 274 -3.91 -7.16 5.44
C ILE A 274 -3.69 -8.56 5.98
N THR A 275 -3.93 -9.58 5.14
CA THR A 275 -3.69 -10.99 5.47
C THR A 275 -2.43 -11.52 4.78
N PHE A 276 -1.53 -12.13 5.56
CA PHE A 276 -0.27 -12.72 5.12
C PHE A 276 -0.28 -14.25 5.15
N GLU A 277 0.65 -14.90 4.43
CA GLU A 277 0.71 -16.37 4.30
C GLU A 277 0.95 -17.17 5.60
N ASN A 278 1.51 -16.58 6.66
CA ASN A 278 1.97 -17.30 7.85
C ASN A 278 1.29 -16.80 9.15
N GLU A 279 0.08 -16.28 9.05
CA GLU A 279 -0.64 -15.77 10.21
C GLU A 279 -1.34 -16.93 10.96
N HIS A 280 -1.08 -17.07 12.26
CA HIS A 280 -1.58 -18.16 13.12
C HIS A 280 -2.14 -17.62 14.44
N ALA A 281 -2.80 -16.46 14.41
CA ALA A 281 -3.29 -15.81 15.62
C ALA A 281 -4.79 -15.52 15.56
N GLY A 282 -5.58 -16.24 16.36
CA GLY A 282 -6.88 -15.86 16.94
C GLY A 282 -7.97 -15.30 16.01
N GLN A 283 -7.79 -14.08 15.50
CA GLN A 283 -8.71 -13.46 14.54
C GLN A 283 -8.67 -14.18 13.17
N GLU A 284 -7.51 -14.71 12.79
CA GLU A 284 -7.35 -15.57 11.62
C GLU A 284 -8.15 -16.87 11.76
N ASP A 285 -8.16 -17.49 12.96
CA ASP A 285 -8.91 -18.72 13.22
C ASP A 285 -10.42 -18.55 12.96
N ALA A 286 -10.96 -17.37 13.24
CA ALA A 286 -12.38 -17.06 13.00
C ALA A 286 -12.69 -16.88 11.50
N ALA A 287 -11.79 -16.25 10.74
CA ALA A 287 -11.93 -16.08 9.30
C ALA A 287 -11.72 -17.41 8.55
N ASP A 288 -10.74 -18.20 8.96
CA ASP A 288 -10.49 -19.56 8.47
C ASP A 288 -11.71 -20.44 8.71
N LYS A 289 -12.17 -20.54 9.97
CA LYS A 289 -13.37 -21.32 10.30
C LYS A 289 -14.59 -20.86 9.50
N TYR A 290 -14.77 -19.56 9.33
CA TYR A 290 -15.85 -19.03 8.50
C TYR A 290 -15.74 -19.51 7.05
N ALA A 291 -14.54 -19.45 6.46
CA ALA A 291 -14.31 -19.89 5.09
C ALA A 291 -14.57 -21.39 4.92
N GLU A 292 -14.05 -22.20 5.83
CA GLU A 292 -14.24 -23.65 5.87
C GLU A 292 -15.73 -24.02 5.93
N ASP A 293 -16.44 -23.52 6.94
CA ASP A 293 -17.83 -23.87 7.21
C ASP A 293 -18.78 -23.33 6.14
N LYS A 294 -18.45 -22.19 5.50
CA LYS A 294 -19.25 -21.63 4.40
C LYS A 294 -19.06 -22.35 3.08
N LEU A 295 -17.82 -22.70 2.76
CA LEU A 295 -17.52 -23.41 1.51
C LEU A 295 -18.05 -24.84 1.57
N ILE A 296 -17.88 -25.52 2.71
CA ILE A 296 -18.33 -26.91 2.90
C ILE A 296 -19.09 -27.00 4.23
N PRO A 297 -20.41 -27.29 4.22
CA PRO A 297 -21.17 -27.43 5.45
C PRO A 297 -20.57 -28.51 6.37
N PRO A 298 -20.29 -28.21 7.65
CA PRO A 298 -19.49 -29.09 8.51
C PRO A 298 -20.13 -30.47 8.72
N GLY A 299 -21.44 -30.53 8.94
CA GLY A 299 -22.16 -31.80 9.10
C GLY A 299 -22.09 -32.69 7.85
N GLU A 300 -22.09 -32.08 6.66
CA GLU A 300 -21.97 -32.79 5.39
C GLU A 300 -20.56 -33.30 5.17
N TYR A 301 -19.56 -32.46 5.49
CA TYR A 301 -18.15 -32.83 5.42
C TYR A 301 -17.82 -34.01 6.34
N GLU A 302 -18.24 -33.93 7.60
CA GLU A 302 -18.04 -35.02 8.56
C GLU A 302 -18.69 -36.32 8.10
N ALA A 303 -19.91 -36.27 7.54
CA ALA A 303 -20.58 -37.44 7.01
C ALA A 303 -19.82 -38.06 5.84
N PHE A 304 -19.27 -37.24 4.96
CA PHE A 304 -18.45 -37.69 3.83
C PHE A 304 -17.12 -38.29 4.27
N VAL A 305 -16.40 -37.65 5.19
CA VAL A 305 -15.13 -38.17 5.74
C VAL A 305 -15.34 -39.52 6.43
N ARG A 306 -16.45 -39.70 7.16
CA ARG A 306 -16.80 -40.99 7.79
C ARG A 306 -17.00 -42.14 6.80
N MET A 307 -17.34 -41.86 5.53
CA MET A 307 -17.46 -42.91 4.50
C MET A 307 -16.10 -43.48 4.10
N ASN A 308 -15.00 -42.75 4.37
CA ASN A 308 -13.62 -43.14 4.09
C ASN A 308 -13.36 -43.56 2.63
N GLU A 309 -14.06 -42.94 1.68
CA GLU A 309 -13.90 -43.15 0.23
C GLU A 309 -13.59 -41.81 -0.46
N PHE A 310 -12.34 -41.61 -0.86
CA PHE A 310 -11.85 -40.36 -1.47
C PHE A 310 -11.41 -40.54 -2.93
N SER A 311 -12.13 -41.39 -3.66
CA SER A 311 -11.95 -41.53 -5.12
C SER A 311 -12.37 -40.24 -5.84
N GLU A 312 -11.87 -40.02 -7.06
CA GLU A 312 -12.27 -38.86 -7.87
C GLU A 312 -13.80 -38.74 -7.99
N ASN A 313 -14.46 -39.87 -8.28
CA ASN A 313 -15.92 -39.93 -8.40
C ASN A 313 -16.63 -39.64 -7.07
N ALA A 314 -16.11 -40.13 -5.94
CA ALA A 314 -16.68 -39.84 -4.63
C ALA A 314 -16.62 -38.34 -4.32
N ILE A 315 -15.47 -37.70 -4.60
CA ILE A 315 -15.29 -36.25 -4.39
C ILE A 315 -16.23 -35.45 -5.31
N ARG A 316 -16.35 -35.81 -6.59
CA ARG A 316 -17.28 -35.14 -7.52
C ARG A 316 -18.74 -35.25 -7.06
N ARG A 317 -19.21 -36.45 -6.71
CA ARG A 317 -20.58 -36.67 -6.22
C ARG A 317 -20.87 -35.87 -4.95
N PHE A 318 -19.90 -35.81 -4.02
CA PHE A 318 -20.06 -35.01 -2.81
C PHE A 318 -20.14 -33.51 -3.14
N ALA A 319 -19.25 -33.02 -3.99
CA ALA A 319 -19.22 -31.62 -4.41
C ALA A 319 -20.51 -31.19 -5.14
N GLU A 320 -21.00 -32.01 -6.08
CA GLU A 320 -22.29 -31.79 -6.76
C GLU A 320 -23.45 -31.70 -5.77
N ARG A 321 -23.47 -32.57 -4.77
CA ARG A 321 -24.53 -32.62 -3.75
C ARG A 321 -24.61 -31.35 -2.89
N ILE A 322 -23.47 -30.68 -2.67
CA ILE A 322 -23.41 -29.41 -1.94
C ILE A 322 -23.31 -28.18 -2.86
N ASP A 323 -23.46 -28.37 -4.18
CA ASP A 323 -23.31 -27.35 -5.21
C ASP A 323 -21.97 -26.59 -5.13
N ARG A 324 -20.86 -27.33 -5.13
CA ARG A 324 -19.50 -26.77 -5.05
C ARG A 324 -18.58 -27.33 -6.13
N ASP A 325 -17.55 -26.55 -6.44
CA ASP A 325 -16.41 -27.04 -7.20
C ASP A 325 -15.71 -28.19 -6.45
N PRO A 326 -15.45 -29.34 -7.09
CA PRO A 326 -14.81 -30.47 -6.44
C PRO A 326 -13.35 -30.21 -6.06
N GLY A 327 -12.69 -29.23 -6.69
CA GLY A 327 -11.37 -28.77 -6.28
C GLY A 327 -11.37 -28.23 -4.85
N ILE A 328 -12.41 -27.49 -4.44
CA ILE A 328 -12.58 -26.96 -3.07
C ILE A 328 -12.63 -28.11 -2.05
N VAL A 329 -13.41 -29.16 -2.34
CA VAL A 329 -13.51 -30.35 -1.48
C VAL A 329 -12.15 -31.05 -1.36
N LEU A 330 -11.47 -31.26 -2.50
CA LEU A 330 -10.13 -31.84 -2.49
C LEU A 330 -9.14 -30.99 -1.69
N GLY A 331 -9.21 -29.66 -1.83
CA GLY A 331 -8.38 -28.72 -1.08
C GLY A 331 -8.56 -28.87 0.43
N ARG A 332 -9.81 -28.98 0.89
CA ARG A 332 -10.11 -29.22 2.30
C ARG A 332 -9.57 -30.57 2.79
N LEU A 333 -9.80 -31.66 2.05
CA LEU A 333 -9.26 -32.98 2.40
C LEU A 333 -7.73 -32.99 2.48
N GLN A 334 -7.06 -32.22 1.63
CA GLN A 334 -5.60 -32.11 1.63
C GLN A 334 -5.09 -31.28 2.81
N ASN A 335 -5.75 -30.17 3.11
CA ASN A 335 -5.43 -29.35 4.29
C ASN A 335 -5.57 -30.14 5.60
N ASP A 336 -6.63 -30.95 5.69
CA ASP A 336 -6.91 -31.82 6.85
C ASP A 336 -6.03 -33.09 6.87
N GLN A 337 -5.10 -33.22 5.92
CA GLN A 337 -4.16 -34.36 5.78
C GLN A 337 -4.83 -35.72 5.57
N ILE A 338 -6.09 -35.75 5.15
CA ILE A 338 -6.85 -36.96 4.82
C ILE A 338 -6.41 -37.49 3.44
N VAL A 339 -6.18 -36.59 2.49
CA VAL A 339 -5.64 -36.90 1.17
C VAL A 339 -4.27 -36.23 1.00
N PRO A 340 -3.20 -36.95 0.62
CA PRO A 340 -1.89 -36.32 0.44
C PRO A 340 -1.88 -35.28 -0.70
N PHE A 341 -1.17 -34.16 -0.49
CA PHE A 341 -0.86 -33.19 -1.54
C PHE A 341 -0.05 -33.80 -2.71
N THR A 342 0.63 -34.92 -2.47
CA THR A 342 1.39 -35.67 -3.49
C THR A 342 0.49 -36.42 -4.49
N ASN A 343 -0.83 -36.48 -4.26
CA ASN A 343 -1.77 -37.06 -5.22
C ASN A 343 -2.02 -36.09 -6.40
N VAL A 344 -1.05 -36.07 -7.32
CA VAL A 344 -1.07 -35.22 -8.53
C VAL A 344 -2.22 -35.59 -9.46
N ALA A 345 -2.62 -36.86 -9.50
CA ALA A 345 -3.71 -37.32 -10.36
C ALA A 345 -5.04 -36.65 -9.97
N LEU A 346 -5.40 -36.69 -8.68
CA LEU A 346 -6.60 -36.01 -8.18
C LEU A 346 -6.50 -34.49 -8.36
N SER A 347 -5.34 -33.90 -8.06
CA SER A 347 -5.14 -32.45 -8.20
C SER A 347 -5.33 -31.99 -9.64
N LYS A 348 -4.82 -32.75 -10.62
CA LYS A 348 -5.00 -32.47 -12.05
C LYS A 348 -6.44 -32.67 -12.52
N ALA A 349 -7.15 -33.64 -11.95
CA ALA A 349 -8.51 -33.96 -12.36
C ALA A 349 -9.55 -32.99 -11.78
N LEU A 350 -9.31 -32.46 -10.58
CA LEU A 350 -10.33 -31.76 -9.79
C LEU A 350 -10.05 -30.26 -9.59
N LYS A 351 -8.78 -29.81 -9.62
CA LYS A 351 -8.47 -28.39 -9.39
C LYS A 351 -8.41 -27.63 -10.71
N HIS A 352 -9.16 -26.53 -10.77
CA HIS A 352 -9.07 -25.59 -11.87
C HIS A 352 -8.00 -24.53 -11.58
N LYS A 353 -7.25 -24.08 -12.58
CA LYS A 353 -6.24 -23.02 -12.40
C LYS A 353 -6.73 -21.71 -13.01
N TYR A 354 -6.80 -20.66 -12.22
CA TYR A 354 -7.14 -19.31 -12.65
C TYR A 354 -5.91 -18.48 -13.00
N LYS A 355 -6.12 -17.39 -13.74
CA LYS A 355 -5.13 -16.35 -14.01
C LYS A 355 -5.83 -15.01 -14.08
N VAL A 356 -5.27 -13.98 -13.45
CA VAL A 356 -5.75 -12.61 -13.66
C VAL A 356 -5.40 -12.17 -15.09
N ILE A 357 -6.38 -11.60 -15.77
CA ILE A 357 -6.19 -10.93 -17.04
C ILE A 357 -6.32 -9.43 -16.77
N THR A 358 -5.20 -8.73 -16.75
CA THR A 358 -5.18 -7.27 -16.73
C THR A 358 -5.41 -6.79 -18.17
N SER A 359 -6.56 -6.17 -18.44
CA SER A 359 -6.92 -5.57 -19.73
C SER A 359 -6.23 -4.24 -19.96
#